data_AF-A0A7C1V2H5-F1
#
_entry.id   AF-A0A7C1V2H5-F1
#
_cell.length_a   1.000
_cell.length_b   1.000
_cell.length_c   1.000
_cell.angle_alpha   90.00
_cell.angle_beta   90.00
_cell.angle_gamma   90.00
#
_symmetry.space_group_name_H-M   'P 1'
#
loop_
_entity.id
_entity.type
_entity.pdbx_description
1 polymer ?
#
loop_
_entity_poly.entity_id
_entity_poly.type
_entity_poly.pdbx_seq_one_letter_code
_entity_poly.pdbx_strand_id
1 'polypeptide(L)' 'MSDETGSIRVVLWDKSCSLLKRENLILGKQVKVIDGYTKINNYYGKNEVEIHFGKFSKLEI' A
#
# COMPACT_ATOMS: atom_id res chain seq x y z
N MET A 1 5.85 1.49 -1.65
CA MET A 1 6.53 0.17 -1.69
C MET A 1 7.33 0.09 -2.97
N SER A 2 8.37 -0.73 -3.00
CA SER A 2 9.25 -0.85 -4.16
C SER A 2 9.82 -2.26 -4.27
N ASP A 3 10.06 -2.69 -5.50
CA ASP A 3 10.76 -3.91 -5.88
C ASP A 3 11.73 -3.60 -7.04
N GLU A 4 12.28 -4.64 -7.67
CA GLU A 4 13.18 -4.49 -8.83
C GLU A 4 12.55 -3.80 -10.05
N THR A 5 11.21 -3.79 -10.16
CA THR A 5 10.49 -3.23 -11.31
C THR A 5 10.18 -1.75 -11.13
N GLY A 6 10.11 -1.27 -9.89
CA GLY A 6 9.89 0.14 -9.58
C GLY A 6 9.29 0.37 -8.22
N SER A 7 8.49 1.42 -8.10
CA SER A 7 7.81 1.78 -6.86
C SER A 7 6.35 2.14 -7.11
N ILE A 8 5.50 1.74 -6.16
CA ILE A 8 4.07 2.02 -6.19
C ILE A 8 3.59 2.55 -4.85
N ARG A 9 2.63 3.48 -4.91
CA ARG A 9 1.96 4.02 -3.73
C ARG A 9 0.92 3.01 -3.26
N VAL A 10 0.96 2.74 -1.96
CA VAL A 10 -0.05 1.95 -1.26
C VAL A 10 -0.81 2.89 -0.34
N VAL A 11 -2.14 2.87 -0.46
CA VAL A 11 -3.04 3.77 0.27
C VAL A 11 -3.80 2.95 1.30
N LEU A 12 -3.70 3.36 2.57
CA LEU A 12 -4.44 2.81 3.69
C LEU A 12 -5.39 3.88 4.23
N TRP A 13 -6.60 3.46 4.60
CA TRP A 13 -7.61 4.34 5.21
C TRP A 13 -8.07 3.78 6.55
N ASP A 14 -8.60 4.68 7.39
CA ASP A 14 -9.28 4.39 8.64
C ASP A 14 -8.55 3.34 9.51
N LYS A 15 -9.20 2.19 9.76
CA LYS A 15 -8.70 1.11 10.61
C LYS A 15 -7.42 0.49 10.06
N SER A 16 -7.23 0.46 8.74
CA SER A 16 -6.03 -0.10 8.11
C SER A 16 -4.78 0.72 8.44
N CYS A 17 -4.91 2.02 8.75
CA CYS A 17 -3.78 2.85 9.19
C CYS A 17 -3.15 2.36 10.49
N SER A 18 -3.89 1.63 11.34
CA SER A 18 -3.34 1.05 12.57
C SER A 18 -2.21 0.03 12.30
N LEU A 19 -2.17 -0.58 11.11
CA LEU A 19 -1.10 -1.50 10.69
C LEU A 19 0.27 -0.83 10.70
N LEU A 20 0.32 0.49 10.46
CA LEU A 20 1.57 1.26 10.46
C LEU A 20 2.17 1.47 11.85
N LYS A 21 1.39 1.21 12.92
CA LYS A 21 1.87 1.32 14.30
C LYS A 21 2.61 0.08 14.78
N ARG A 22 2.67 -0.99 13.98
CA ARG A 22 3.39 -2.22 14.34
C ARG A 22 4.89 -1.93 14.33
N GLU A 23 5.57 -2.22 15.44
CA GLU A 23 7.00 -1.93 15.60
C GLU A 23 7.90 -2.63 14.58
N ASN A 24 7.45 -3.75 14.01
CA ASN A 24 8.18 -4.49 12.98
C ASN A 24 7.99 -3.92 11.55
N LEU A 25 7.16 -2.90 11.37
CA LEU A 25 6.98 -2.24 10.08
C LEU A 25 7.87 -0.99 9.97
N ILE A 26 9.15 -1.22 9.68
CA ILE A 26 10.16 -0.17 9.49
C ILE A 26 10.56 -0.02 8.02
N LEU A 27 11.20 1.10 7.68
CA LEU A 27 11.78 1.31 6.35
C LEU A 27 12.78 0.19 6.01
N GLY A 28 12.76 -0.26 4.76
CA GLY A 28 13.61 -1.36 4.28
C GLY A 28 13.10 -2.76 4.62
N LYS A 29 12.03 -2.90 5.43
CA LYS A 29 11.42 -4.20 5.71
C LYS A 29 10.65 -4.71 4.47
N GLN A 30 10.88 -5.96 4.11
CA GLN A 30 10.09 -6.65 3.09
C GLN A 30 8.71 -6.97 3.66
N VAL A 31 7.69 -6.66 2.88
CA VAL A 31 6.28 -6.88 3.23
C VAL A 31 5.50 -7.38 2.04
N LYS A 32 4.37 -8.04 2.32
CA LYS A 32 3.46 -8.54 1.30
C LYS A 32 2.06 -7.97 1.52
N VAL A 33 1.50 -7.38 0.46
CA VAL A 33 0.11 -6.93 0.42
C VAL A 33 -0.72 -8.02 -0.26
N ILE A 34 -1.80 -8.45 0.39
CA ILE A 34 -2.72 -9.47 -0.12
C ILE A 34 -4.11 -8.84 -0.24
N ASP A 35 -4.85 -9.20 -1.30
CA ASP A 35 -6.21 -8.74 -1.59
C ASP A 35 -6.37 -7.21 -1.62
N GLY A 36 -5.34 -6.49 -2.07
CA GLY A 36 -5.41 -5.07 -2.44
C GLY A 36 -6.00 -4.91 -3.84
N TYR A 37 -6.55 -3.74 -4.15
CA TYR A 37 -7.08 -3.43 -5.48
C TYR A 37 -6.41 -2.20 -6.06
N THR A 38 -6.29 -2.17 -7.39
CA THR A 38 -5.68 -1.04 -8.10
C THR A 38 -6.71 0.06 -8.36
N LYS A 39 -6.26 1.31 -8.27
CA LYS A 39 -7.04 2.48 -8.68
C LYS A 39 -6.12 3.46 -9.40
N ILE A 40 -6.61 4.04 -10.48
CA ILE A 40 -5.91 5.16 -11.12
C ILE A 40 -6.28 6.41 -10.33
N ASN A 41 -5.26 7.05 -9.76
CA ASN A 41 -5.40 8.39 -9.24
C ASN A 41 -5.27 9.35 -10.42
N ASN A 42 -6.27 10.20 -10.64
CA ASN A 42 -6.30 11.20 -11.71
C ASN A 42 -6.11 12.63 -11.16
N TYR A 43 -5.70 12.77 -9.89
CA TYR A 43 -5.52 14.06 -9.26
C TYR A 43 -4.29 14.78 -9.85
N TYR A 44 -4.43 16.09 -10.10
CA TYR A 44 -3.43 16.91 -10.81
C TYR A 44 -3.04 16.43 -12.21
N GLY A 45 -3.89 15.66 -12.90
CA GLY A 45 -3.66 15.26 -14.30
C GLY A 45 -2.54 14.23 -14.50
N LYS A 46 -2.03 13.63 -13.43
CA LYS A 46 -1.16 12.45 -13.50
C LYS A 46 -2.02 11.22 -13.29
N ASN A 47 -2.02 10.30 -14.24
CA ASN A 47 -2.70 9.01 -14.14
C ASN A 47 -1.75 7.98 -13.53
N GLU A 48 -1.55 8.07 -12.21
CA GLU A 48 -0.68 7.13 -11.48
C GLU A 48 -1.51 5.97 -10.92
N VAL A 49 -1.03 4.74 -11.11
CA VAL A 49 -1.67 3.55 -10.51
C VAL A 49 -1.27 3.47 -9.05
N GLU A 50 -2.26 3.34 -8.18
CA GLU A 50 -2.09 3.13 -6.74
C GLU A 50 -2.71 1.79 -6.34
N ILE A 51 -2.19 1.19 -5.27
CA ILE A 51 -2.81 0.04 -4.60
C ILE A 51 -3.57 0.56 -3.37
N HIS A 52 -4.85 0.22 -3.27
CA HIS A 52 -5.71 0.62 -2.16
C HIS A 52 -6.00 -0.59 -1.25
N PHE A 53 -5.89 -0.38 0.07
CA PHE A 53 -6.29 -1.36 1.08
C PHE A 53 -7.82 -1.31 1.27
N GLY A 54 -8.48 -2.40 0.90
CA GLY A 54 -9.89 -2.63 1.14
C GLY A 54 -10.17 -3.42 2.42
N LYS A 55 -11.44 -3.78 2.61
CA LYS A 55 -11.94 -4.51 3.79
C LYS A 55 -11.25 -5.84 4.05
N PHE A 56 -10.84 -6.54 2.99
CA PHE A 56 -10.23 -7.86 3.07
C PHE A 56 -8.71 -7.84 2.90
N SER A 57 -8.13 -6.67 2.64
CA SER A 57 -6.70 -6.55 2.40
C SER A 57 -5.90 -6.86 3.67
N LYS A 58 -4.76 -7.52 3.49
CA LYS A 58 -3.86 -7.91 4.57
C LYS A 58 -2.44 -7.43 4.28
N LEU A 59 -1.72 -7.15 5.36
CA LEU A 59 -0.29 -6.87 5.33
C LEU A 59 0.44 -7.95 6.14
N GLU A 60 1.29 -8.71 5.46
CA GLU A 60 2.20 -9.69 6.04
C GLU A 60 3.63 -9.12 6.05
N ILE A 61 4.39 -9.42 7.11
CA ILE A 61 5.71 -8.84 7.43
C ILE A 61 6.72 -9.97 7.66
#